data_AF-A0A3L7SAQ0-F1
#
_entry.id   AF-A0A3L7SAQ0-F1
#
_cell.length_a   1.000
_cell.length_b   1.000
_cell.length_c   1.000
_cell.angle_alpha   90.00
_cell.angle_beta   90.00
_cell.angle_gamma   90.00
#
_symmetry.space_group_name_H-M   'P 1'
#
loop_
_entity.id
_entity.type
_entity.pdbx_description
1 polymer ?
#
loop_
_entity_poly.entity_id
_entity_poly.type
_entity_poly.pdbx_seq_one_letter_code
_entity_poly.pdbx_strand_id
1 'polypeptide(L)'
;PPPLGNCAMFWVMNPEFFGGSQHIQQEVGQLETYVREVPRIDGVAQVTLPGDPERNTLHARREAGIPLDEGNWKALTDLASQLKVPVPSV
;
A
#
# COMPACT_ATOMS: atom_id res chain seq x y z
N PRO A 1 -7.80 -33.22 -2.42
CA PRO A 1 -7.62 -31.78 -2.76
C PRO A 1 -6.51 -31.60 -3.82
N PRO A 2 -6.70 -30.71 -4.82
CA PRO A 2 -5.60 -30.34 -5.71
C PRO A 2 -4.44 -29.73 -4.88
N PRO A 3 -3.18 -29.90 -5.30
CA PRO A 3 -2.06 -29.26 -4.62
C PRO A 3 -2.24 -27.74 -4.67
N LEU A 4 -2.28 -27.10 -3.49
CA LEU A 4 -2.23 -25.65 -3.34
C LEU A 4 -0.78 -25.20 -3.57
N GLY A 5 -0.39 -25.10 -4.83
CA GLY A 5 0.89 -24.55 -5.22
C GLY A 5 0.77 -23.05 -5.47
N ASN A 6 1.32 -22.22 -4.59
CA ASN A 6 1.54 -20.81 -4.90
C ASN A 6 2.88 -20.70 -5.63
N CYS A 7 2.86 -20.24 -6.88
CA CYS A 7 4.06 -19.87 -7.61
C CYS A 7 4.20 -18.35 -7.60
N ALA A 8 5.30 -17.85 -7.04
CA ALA A 8 5.64 -16.43 -7.05
C ALA A 8 7.03 -16.25 -7.67
N MET A 9 7.19 -15.21 -8.48
CA MET A 9 8.46 -14.81 -9.07
C MET A 9 8.82 -13.41 -8.57
N PHE A 10 10.06 -13.26 -8.11
CA PHE A 10 10.62 -12.00 -7.68
C PHE A 10 11.80 -11.67 -8.58
N TRP A 11 11.82 -10.45 -9.09
CA TRP A 11 12.93 -9.95 -9.89
C TRP A 11 13.43 -8.64 -9.29
N VAL A 12 14.72 -8.61 -8.99
CA VAL A 12 15.42 -7.43 -8.44
C VAL A 12 16.47 -7.00 -9.44
N MET A 13 16.47 -5.72 -9.78
CA MET A 13 17.48 -5.09 -10.64
C MET A 13 18.28 -4.09 -9.81
N ASN A 14 19.61 -4.26 -9.76
CA ASN A 14 20.49 -3.29 -9.11
C ASN A 14 20.76 -2.12 -10.07
N PRO A 15 20.32 -0.88 -9.77
CA PRO A 15 20.53 0.28 -10.64
C PRO A 15 21.99 0.59 -10.93
N GLU A 16 22.92 0.16 -10.08
CA GLU A 16 24.36 0.37 -10.28
C GLU A 16 24.92 -0.34 -11.53
N PHE A 17 24.26 -1.38 -12.04
CA PHE A 17 24.62 -1.99 -13.32
C PHE A 17 24.04 -1.26 -14.55
N PHE A 18 23.36 -0.13 -14.33
CA PHE A 18 22.75 0.71 -15.36
C PHE A 18 23.27 2.15 -15.21
N GLY A 19 22.38 3.14 -15.16
CA GLY A 19 22.75 4.55 -14.96
C GLY A 19 23.09 4.93 -13.51
N GLY A 20 23.03 4.01 -12.56
CA GLY A 20 23.30 4.27 -11.14
C GLY A 20 22.07 4.73 -10.36
N SER A 21 22.09 4.55 -9.04
CA SER A 21 20.95 4.83 -8.16
C SER A 21 20.57 6.31 -8.13
N GLN A 22 21.54 7.21 -8.26
CA GLN A 22 21.27 8.66 -8.27
C GLN A 22 20.55 9.08 -9.55
N HIS A 23 20.98 8.56 -10.70
CA HIS A 23 20.36 8.89 -11.98
C HIS A 23 18.91 8.42 -12.04
N ILE A 24 18.62 7.16 -11.68
CA ILE A 24 17.24 6.65 -11.70
C ILE A 24 16.32 7.42 -10.74
N GLN A 25 16.83 7.83 -9.56
CA GLN A 25 16.05 8.66 -8.63
C GLN A 25 15.68 10.02 -9.24
N GLN A 26 16.61 10.65 -9.95
CA GLN A 26 16.37 11.92 -10.63
C GLN A 26 15.37 11.79 -11.77
N GLU A 27 15.54 10.78 -12.63
CA GLU A 27 14.63 10.52 -13.76
C GLU A 27 13.21 10.19 -13.27
N VAL A 28 13.09 9.33 -12.26
CA VAL A 28 11.80 9.01 -11.65
C VAL A 28 11.18 10.27 -11.06
N GLY A 29 11.90 11.05 -10.26
CA GLY A 29 11.35 12.28 -9.68
C GLY A 29 10.85 13.31 -10.71
N GLN A 30 11.56 13.46 -11.83
CA GLN A 30 11.12 14.32 -12.94
C GLN A 30 9.86 13.77 -13.61
N LEU A 31 9.81 12.45 -13.87
CA LEU A 31 8.64 11.79 -14.42
C LEU A 31 7.43 11.91 -13.50
N GLU A 32 7.61 11.70 -12.19
CA GLU A 32 6.56 11.86 -11.20
C GLU A 32 5.98 13.28 -11.23
N THR A 33 6.85 14.29 -11.27
CA THR A 33 6.45 15.71 -11.35
C THR A 33 5.65 15.97 -12.62
N TYR A 34 6.18 15.56 -13.78
CA TYR A 34 5.51 15.72 -15.06
C TYR A 34 4.12 15.10 -15.07
N VAL A 35 3.99 13.85 -14.62
CA VAL A 35 2.70 13.14 -14.61
C VAL A 35 1.68 13.82 -13.71
N ARG A 36 2.10 14.42 -12.59
CA ARG A 36 1.21 15.14 -11.67
C ARG A 36 0.70 16.47 -12.24
N GLU A 37 1.46 17.07 -13.14
CA GLU A 37 1.20 18.39 -13.73
C GLU A 37 0.42 18.33 -15.05
N VAL A 38 0.19 17.14 -15.61
CA VAL A 38 -0.59 17.01 -16.84
C VAL A 38 -2.00 17.62 -16.68
N PRO A 39 -2.57 18.21 -17.75
CA PRO A 39 -3.93 18.73 -17.72
C PRO A 39 -4.92 17.67 -17.22
N ARG A 40 -5.71 18.05 -16.22
CA ARG A 40 -6.73 17.19 -15.62
C ARG A 40 -7.97 17.22 -16.50
N ILE A 41 -8.67 16.10 -16.56
CA ILE A 41 -10.03 16.07 -17.11
C ILE A 41 -11.01 16.67 -16.11
N ASP A 42 -12.16 17.13 -16.60
CA ASP A 42 -13.21 17.72 -15.76
C ASP A 42 -13.64 16.77 -14.64
N GLY A 43 -13.77 17.32 -13.43
CA GLY A 43 -14.17 16.55 -12.24
C GLY A 43 -13.03 15.79 -11.54
N VAL A 44 -11.82 15.76 -12.09
CA VAL A 44 -10.66 15.15 -11.42
C VAL A 44 -9.87 16.20 -10.63
N ALA A 45 -9.88 16.07 -9.29
CA ALA A 45 -9.21 17.00 -8.39
C ALA A 45 -7.68 16.98 -8.52
N GLN A 46 -7.09 15.78 -8.62
CA GLN A 46 -5.64 15.59 -8.69
C GLN A 46 -5.28 14.29 -9.42
N VAL A 47 -4.11 14.27 -10.05
CA VAL A 47 -3.50 13.04 -10.58
C VAL A 47 -2.70 12.37 -9.46
N THR A 48 -2.94 11.09 -9.24
CA THR A 48 -2.24 10.27 -8.25
C THR A 48 -1.31 9.28 -8.94
N LEU A 49 -0.17 9.00 -8.32
CA LEU A 49 0.76 7.95 -8.75
C LEU A 49 0.53 6.66 -7.95
N PRO A 50 0.98 5.50 -8.47
CA PRO A 50 1.01 4.27 -7.70
C PRO A 50 1.70 4.47 -6.34
N GLY A 51 1.03 4.07 -5.27
CA GLY A 51 1.51 4.25 -3.90
C GLY A 51 1.00 5.50 -3.17
N ASP A 52 0.45 6.51 -3.87
CA ASP A 52 -0.11 7.70 -3.19
C ASP A 52 -1.38 7.38 -2.39
N PRO A 53 -2.40 6.70 -2.96
CA PRO A 53 -3.60 6.33 -2.19
C PRO A 53 -3.24 5.50 -0.96
N GLU A 54 -2.27 4.59 -1.09
CA GLU A 54 -1.77 3.74 -0.01
C GLU A 54 -1.04 4.54 1.06
N ARG A 55 -0.17 5.49 0.68
CA ARG A 55 0.51 6.39 1.63
C ARG A 55 -0.49 7.25 2.40
N ASN A 56 -1.50 7.81 1.72
CA ASN A 56 -2.53 8.60 2.35
C ASN A 56 -3.36 7.77 3.33
N THR A 57 -3.76 6.56 2.92
CA THR A 57 -4.50 5.63 3.78
C THR A 57 -3.66 5.19 4.98
N LEU A 58 -2.37 4.94 4.78
CA LEU A 58 -1.43 4.59 5.86
C LEU A 58 -1.29 5.74 6.87
N HIS A 59 -1.14 6.97 6.40
CA HIS A 59 -1.07 8.15 7.27
C HIS A 59 -2.33 8.28 8.11
N ALA A 60 -3.50 8.28 7.46
CA ALA A 60 -4.79 8.39 8.15
C ALA A 60 -4.98 7.27 9.18
N ARG A 61 -4.63 6.01 8.85
CA ARG A 61 -4.78 4.87 9.76
C ARG A 61 -3.75 4.83 10.88
N ARG A 62 -2.56 5.41 10.68
CA ARG A 62 -1.56 5.57 11.74
C ARG A 62 -2.03 6.56 12.80
N GLU A 63 -2.73 7.61 12.39
CA GLU A 63 -3.22 8.66 13.28
C GLU A 63 -4.56 8.31 13.93
N ALA A 64 -5.52 7.82 13.14
CA ALA A 64 -6.90 7.61 13.58
C ALA A 64 -7.25 6.14 13.90
N GLY A 65 -6.30 5.22 13.73
CA GLY A 65 -6.54 3.78 13.84
C GLY A 65 -7.08 3.15 12.55
N ILE A 66 -7.12 1.81 12.53
CA ILE A 66 -7.60 1.05 11.36
C ILE A 66 -9.11 0.82 11.52
N PRO A 67 -9.96 1.31 10.60
CA PRO A 67 -11.38 1.05 10.66
C PRO A 67 -11.65 -0.42 10.34
N LEU A 68 -12.45 -1.07 11.19
CA LEU A 68 -12.97 -2.42 10.99
C LEU A 68 -14.50 -2.36 11.11
N ASP A 69 -15.20 -3.03 10.21
CA ASP A 69 -16.65 -3.23 10.36
C ASP A 69 -16.96 -4.20 11.50
N GLU A 70 -18.21 -4.16 11.97
CA GLU A 70 -18.68 -4.98 13.09
C GLU A 70 -18.51 -6.49 12.85
N GLY A 71 -18.68 -6.95 11.61
CA GLY A 71 -18.58 -8.36 11.25
C GLY A 71 -17.14 -8.87 11.37
N ASN A 72 -16.20 -8.14 10.78
CA ASN A 72 -14.78 -8.46 10.88
C ASN A 72 -14.26 -8.32 12.32
N TRP A 73 -14.69 -7.30 13.06
CA TRP A 73 -14.33 -7.16 14.48
C TRP A 73 -14.84 -8.35 15.30
N LYS A 74 -16.10 -8.75 15.10
CA LYS A 74 -16.69 -9.91 15.78
C LYS A 74 -15.91 -11.19 15.49
N ALA A 75 -15.54 -11.44 14.24
CA ALA A 75 -14.78 -12.63 13.87
C ALA A 75 -13.41 -12.68 14.59
N LEU A 76 -12.73 -11.55 14.72
CA LEU A 76 -11.47 -11.44 15.47
C LEU A 76 -11.66 -11.70 16.96
N THR A 77 -12.68 -11.11 17.59
CA THR A 77 -12.95 -11.29 19.03
C THR A 77 -13.44 -12.69 19.37
N ASP A 78 -14.23 -13.31 18.49
CA ASP A 78 -14.68 -14.70 18.66
C ASP A 78 -13.46 -15.65 18.61
N LEU A 79 -12.54 -15.43 17.66
CA LEU A 79 -11.29 -16.19 17.57
C LEU A 79 -10.41 -15.97 18.81
N ALA A 80 -10.29 -14.73 19.28
CA ALA A 80 -9.54 -14.42 20.50
C ALA A 80 -10.11 -15.17 21.72
N SER A 81 -11.45 -15.24 21.84
CA SER A 81 -12.11 -16.02 22.90
C SER A 81 -11.82 -17.53 22.79
N GLN A 82 -11.85 -18.09 21.58
CA GLN A 82 -11.54 -19.51 21.36
C GLN A 82 -10.10 -19.84 21.76
N LEU A 83 -9.18 -18.95 21.42
CA LEU A 83 -7.75 -19.09 21.71
C LEU A 83 -7.36 -18.59 23.11
N LYS A 84 -8.30 -18.03 23.87
CA LYS A 84 -8.10 -17.45 25.21
C LYS A 84 -7.04 -16.33 25.23
N VAL A 85 -7.04 -15.49 24.19
CA VAL A 85 -6.19 -14.30 24.08
C VAL A 85 -7.04 -13.06 24.43
N PRO A 86 -6.52 -12.12 25.24
CA PRO A 86 -7.26 -10.90 25.57
C PRO A 86 -7.49 -10.03 24.32
N VAL A 87 -8.70 -9.46 24.22
CA VAL A 87 -9.02 -8.45 23.22
C VAL A 87 -8.36 -7.13 23.63
N PRO A 88 -7.65 -6.44 22.72
CA PRO A 88 -6.99 -5.18 23.04
C PRO A 88 -7.99 -4.09 23.44
N SER A 89 -7.62 -3.27 24.43
CA SER A 89 -8.36 -2.07 24.80
C SER A 89 -8.12 -0.98 23.76
N VAL A 90 -9.21 -0.28 23.36
CA VAL A 90 -9.17 0.87 22.45
C VAL A 90 -8.48 2.06 23.11
#